data_AF-B6RB32-F1
#
_entry.id   AF-B6RB32-F1
#
_cell.length_a   1.000
_cell.length_b   1.000
_cell.length_c   1.000
_cell.angle_alpha   90.00
_cell.angle_beta   90.00
_cell.angle_gamma   90.00
#
_symmetry.space_group_name_H-M   'P 1'
#
loop_
_entity.id
_entity.type
_entity.pdbx_description
1 polymer ?
#
loop_
_entity_poly.entity_id
_entity_poly.type
_entity_poly.pdbx_seq_one_letter_code
_entity_poly.pdbx_strand_id
1 'polypeptide(L)'
;MSSVCMQGFNSMMASRQLLRRLVPMVTSSVRCHHCLRLPQPMLSCQSHVTKMTTPPVRSLAASAKFECINIQDEDDFQQRVLDSKTPVVIDFHATWCGPCKLLAPRLESIIAGKAGKVILAKVDIDDNADLAMRFGVNSVPTVVGIRNGQPLGKFIGLQEDDIIDTFVEKLIN
;
A
#
# COMPACT_ATOMS: atom_id res chain seq x y z
N MET A 1 -47.32 19.67 -10.65
CA MET A 1 -48.65 20.10 -10.15
C MET A 1 -49.25 18.85 -9.51
N SER A 2 -49.49 18.69 -8.22
CA SER A 2 -49.56 19.55 -7.04
C SER A 2 -49.44 18.55 -5.85
N SER A 3 -48.59 18.83 -4.86
CA SER A 3 -48.96 19.42 -3.57
C SER A 3 -49.34 18.39 -2.47
N VAL A 4 -48.41 18.23 -1.52
CA VAL A 4 -48.56 18.26 -0.06
C VAL A 4 -49.49 17.25 0.64
N CYS A 5 -48.92 16.52 1.60
CA CYS A 5 -49.51 16.41 2.95
C CYS A 5 -48.41 16.32 4.01
N MET A 6 -48.33 17.35 4.86
CA MET A 6 -47.56 17.42 6.11
C MET A 6 -48.46 17.08 7.30
N GLN A 7 -47.80 16.96 8.47
CA GLN A 7 -48.32 16.97 9.86
C GLN A 7 -48.55 15.56 10.42
N GLY A 8 -48.19 15.20 11.64
CA GLY A 8 -47.81 15.90 12.88
C GLY A 8 -48.12 14.88 14.01
N PHE A 9 -47.39 14.73 15.11
CA PHE A 9 -47.50 15.46 16.39
C PHE A 9 -46.79 14.51 17.41
N ASN A 10 -45.78 14.90 18.18
CA ASN A 10 -45.71 15.84 19.31
C ASN A 10 -45.65 15.11 20.68
N SER A 11 -45.05 15.80 21.65
CA SER A 11 -44.99 15.55 23.11
C SER A 11 -43.78 14.73 23.62
N MET A 12 -42.72 15.28 24.23
CA MET A 12 -42.52 16.31 25.28
C MET A 12 -42.36 15.72 26.69
N MET A 13 -41.43 16.34 27.45
CA MET A 13 -41.04 16.18 28.86
C MET A 13 -39.88 15.20 29.14
N ALA A 14 -38.64 15.66 29.33
CA ALA A 14 -38.06 16.45 30.42
C ALA A 14 -37.68 15.60 31.66
N SER A 15 -36.38 15.54 32.00
CA SER A 15 -35.87 15.97 33.30
C SER A 15 -34.34 15.85 33.44
N ARG A 16 -33.82 16.80 34.22
CA ARG A 16 -32.42 17.11 34.52
C ARG A 16 -31.86 16.17 35.59
N GLN A 17 -30.55 15.91 35.55
CA GLN A 17 -29.60 15.86 36.69
C GLN A 17 -28.22 15.46 36.13
N LEU A 18 -27.26 16.40 35.99
CA LEU A 18 -26.19 16.71 36.94
C LEU A 18 -25.46 15.47 37.49
N LEU A 19 -24.21 15.26 37.06
CA LEU A 19 -23.04 15.50 37.91
C LEU A 19 -21.72 15.33 37.15
N ARG A 20 -20.94 16.42 37.23
CA ARG A 20 -19.54 16.55 36.81
C ARG A 20 -18.65 15.66 37.69
N ARG A 21 -17.66 14.99 37.10
CA ARG A 21 -16.44 14.62 37.83
C ARG A 21 -15.23 15.19 37.11
N LEU A 22 -14.81 16.34 37.62
CA LEU A 22 -13.53 16.98 37.39
C LEU A 22 -12.44 16.16 38.08
N VAL A 23 -11.38 15.86 37.35
CA VAL A 23 -10.15 15.25 37.88
C VAL A 23 -9.23 16.39 38.36
N PRO A 24 -8.75 16.38 39.62
CA PRO A 24 -7.82 17.38 40.10
C PRO A 24 -6.37 17.00 39.76
N MET A 25 -5.62 17.98 39.24
CA MET A 25 -4.17 18.06 39.41
C MET A 25 -3.86 18.57 40.83
N VAL A 26 -2.94 17.95 41.57
CA VAL A 26 -1.79 18.63 42.21
C VAL A 26 -0.81 17.65 42.88
N THR A 27 0.45 17.75 42.45
CA THR A 27 1.74 17.80 43.18
C THR A 27 1.92 17.02 44.50
N SER A 28 2.95 16.18 44.56
CA SER A 28 3.75 16.05 45.78
C SER A 28 5.22 15.78 45.49
N SER A 29 6.05 16.46 46.26
CA SER A 29 7.48 16.68 46.11
C SER A 29 8.20 15.99 47.27
N VAL A 30 9.26 15.23 46.92
CA VAL A 30 10.53 15.09 47.65
C VAL A 30 10.51 14.52 49.08
N ARG A 31 11.14 13.33 49.27
CA ARG A 31 12.44 13.24 50.00
C ARG A 31 13.09 11.87 49.85
N CYS A 32 14.29 11.86 49.27
CA CYS A 32 15.21 10.73 49.27
C CYS A 32 16.29 11.05 50.31
N HIS A 33 16.30 10.32 51.43
CA HIS A 33 17.37 10.37 52.42
C HIS A 33 18.05 9.00 52.54
N HIS A 34 19.26 8.96 51.99
CA HIS A 34 20.47 8.31 52.53
C HIS A 34 20.60 6.77 52.61
N CYS A 35 21.88 6.37 52.58
CA CYS A 35 22.48 5.05 52.84
C CYS A 35 22.51 4.08 51.63
N LEU A 36 23.64 3.57 51.12
CA LEU A 36 25.02 3.51 51.58
C LEU A 36 25.97 3.26 50.39
N ARG A 37 27.10 3.97 50.42
CA ARG A 37 28.42 3.63 49.85
C ARG A 37 28.65 2.15 49.56
N LEU A 38 29.12 1.84 48.35
CA LEU A 38 30.21 0.88 48.12
C LEU A 38 31.15 1.42 47.03
N PRO A 39 32.48 1.43 47.23
CA PRO A 39 33.46 1.78 46.21
C PRO A 39 33.83 0.52 45.40
N GLN A 40 33.72 0.57 44.08
CA GLN A 40 34.33 -0.44 43.21
C GLN A 40 35.29 0.20 42.21
N PRO A 41 36.42 -0.47 41.95
CA PRO A 41 37.61 0.14 41.36
C PRO A 41 37.44 0.40 39.88
N MET A 42 38.07 1.50 39.45
CA MET A 42 38.42 1.81 38.07
C MET A 42 39.27 0.66 37.49
N LEU A 43 38.66 -0.23 36.71
CA LEU A 43 39.39 -1.05 35.76
C LEU A 43 38.93 -0.71 34.34
N SER A 44 39.84 -0.02 33.67
CA SER A 44 39.92 0.16 32.22
C SER A 44 39.84 -1.19 31.51
N CYS A 45 38.75 -1.45 30.81
CA CYS A 45 38.73 -2.38 29.68
C CYS A 45 38.56 -1.55 28.41
N GLN A 46 39.69 -1.29 27.77
CA GLN A 46 39.78 -0.59 26.50
C GLN A 46 38.89 -1.30 25.46
N SER A 47 37.96 -0.55 24.88
CA SER A 47 37.22 -0.92 23.68
C SER A 47 38.18 -0.94 22.50
N HIS A 48 38.90 -2.04 22.31
CA HIS A 48 39.53 -2.32 21.03
C HIS A 48 38.42 -2.71 20.06
N VAL A 49 37.85 -1.72 19.38
CA VAL A 49 37.01 -1.91 18.20
C VAL A 49 37.93 -2.50 17.13
N THR A 50 37.96 -3.83 17.01
CA THR A 50 38.54 -4.46 15.83
C THR A 50 37.72 -4.01 14.63
N LYS A 51 38.36 -3.21 13.77
CA LYS A 51 37.86 -2.86 12.45
C LYS A 51 37.46 -4.15 11.74
N MET A 52 36.16 -4.42 11.65
CA MET A 52 35.63 -5.33 10.65
C MET A 52 35.86 -4.66 9.31
N THR A 53 37.03 -4.92 8.75
CA THR A 53 37.37 -4.57 7.38
C THR A 53 36.54 -5.51 6.51
N THR A 54 35.29 -5.14 6.23
CA THR A 54 34.52 -5.81 5.18
C THR A 54 35.29 -5.65 3.87
N PRO A 55 35.70 -6.74 3.20
CA PRO A 55 36.18 -6.65 1.84
C PRO A 55 35.06 -6.09 0.94
N PRO A 56 35.37 -5.33 -0.12
CA PRO A 56 34.37 -4.91 -1.08
C PRO A 56 33.99 -6.14 -1.89
N VAL A 57 33.02 -6.92 -1.40
CA VAL A 57 32.31 -7.84 -2.27
C VAL A 57 31.55 -6.96 -3.27
N ARG A 58 32.13 -6.82 -4.46
CA ARG A 58 31.39 -6.54 -5.69
C ARG A 58 30.43 -7.72 -5.89
N SER A 59 29.35 -7.74 -5.12
CA SER A 59 28.25 -8.67 -5.36
C SER A 59 27.41 -8.05 -6.45
N LEU A 60 27.69 -8.49 -7.68
CA LEU A 60 26.79 -8.39 -8.81
C LEU A 60 25.58 -9.31 -8.51
N ALA A 61 24.80 -8.97 -7.49
CA ALA A 61 23.40 -9.34 -7.49
C ALA A 61 22.82 -8.54 -8.65
N ALA A 62 22.87 -9.13 -9.85
CA ALA A 62 22.07 -8.70 -10.97
C ALA A 62 20.63 -8.77 -10.47
N SER A 63 20.14 -7.63 -9.97
CA SER A 63 18.75 -7.34 -9.72
C SER A 63 18.02 -7.83 -10.97
N ALA A 64 17.31 -8.96 -10.84
CA ALA A 64 16.47 -9.46 -11.90
C ALA A 64 15.54 -8.29 -12.24
N LYS A 65 15.79 -7.64 -13.39
CA LYS A 65 15.01 -6.50 -13.84
C LYS A 65 13.60 -7.03 -14.07
N PHE A 66 12.73 -6.82 -13.11
CA PHE A 66 11.31 -6.89 -13.37
C PHE A 66 10.89 -5.53 -13.92
N GLU A 67 10.13 -5.55 -15.00
CA GLU A 67 9.73 -4.33 -15.67
C GLU A 67 8.41 -3.86 -15.06
N CYS A 68 8.51 -2.83 -14.23
CA CYS A 68 7.38 -2.07 -13.69
C CYS A 68 7.37 -0.71 -14.39
N ILE A 69 6.24 -0.37 -15.00
CA ILE A 69 6.10 0.80 -15.86
C ILE A 69 4.93 1.66 -15.40
N ASN A 70 5.12 2.98 -15.38
CA ASN A 70 4.05 3.93 -15.13
C ASN A 70 3.55 4.47 -16.47
N ILE A 71 2.26 4.30 -16.75
CA ILE A 71 1.63 4.78 -17.97
C ILE A 71 1.37 6.28 -17.85
N GLN A 72 1.84 7.05 -18.82
CA GLN A 72 1.71 8.51 -18.82
C GLN A 72 0.47 9.01 -19.56
N ASP A 73 0.15 8.39 -20.69
CA ASP A 73 -0.93 8.79 -21.59
C ASP A 73 -1.39 7.61 -22.47
N GLU A 74 -2.32 7.89 -23.39
CA GLU A 74 -2.89 6.89 -24.29
C GLU A 74 -1.89 6.32 -25.30
N ASP A 75 -0.96 7.13 -25.81
CA ASP A 75 0.06 6.67 -26.76
C ASP A 75 1.06 5.73 -26.07
N ASP A 76 1.47 6.08 -24.85
CA ASP A 76 2.32 5.23 -24.00
C ASP A 76 1.62 3.90 -23.66
N PHE A 77 0.31 3.95 -23.36
CA PHE A 77 -0.50 2.76 -23.13
C PHE A 77 -0.59 1.87 -24.38
N GLN A 78 -0.86 2.45 -25.55
CA GLN A 78 -0.93 1.70 -26.81
C GLN A 78 0.38 0.96 -27.06
N GLN A 79 1.51 1.67 -27.00
CA GLN A 79 2.81 1.11 -27.35
C GLN A 79 3.29 0.04 -26.36
N ARG A 80 3.06 0.25 -25.06
CA ARG A 80 3.68 -0.57 -24.01
C ARG A 80 2.77 -1.63 -23.42
N VAL A 81 1.46 -1.50 -23.63
CA VAL A 81 0.46 -2.46 -23.13
C VAL A 81 -0.19 -3.22 -24.27
N LEU A 82 -0.78 -2.51 -25.23
CA LEU A 82 -1.56 -3.16 -26.30
C LEU A 82 -0.68 -3.79 -27.36
N ASP A 83 0.40 -3.12 -27.75
CA ASP A 83 1.36 -3.61 -28.75
C ASP A 83 2.46 -4.50 -28.15
N SER A 84 2.40 -4.74 -26.84
CA SER A 84 3.38 -5.57 -26.14
C SER A 84 3.33 -7.02 -26.60
N LYS A 85 4.52 -7.57 -26.89
CA LYS A 85 4.72 -9.01 -27.16
C LYS A 85 4.69 -9.85 -25.88
N THR A 86 4.97 -9.22 -24.74
CA THR A 86 4.97 -9.85 -23.42
C THR A 86 3.61 -9.60 -22.76
N PRO A 87 2.99 -10.60 -22.10
CA PRO A 87 1.78 -10.37 -21.30
C PRO A 87 1.96 -9.21 -20.31
N VAL A 88 0.93 -8.40 -20.13
CA VAL A 88 0.96 -7.22 -19.27
C VAL A 88 -0.14 -7.32 -18.23
N VAL A 89 0.23 -7.11 -16.97
CA VAL A 89 -0.70 -6.93 -15.85
C VAL A 89 -0.82 -5.42 -15.63
N ILE A 90 -2.03 -4.90 -15.74
CA ILE A 90 -2.34 -3.49 -15.50
C ILE A 90 -2.89 -3.35 -14.08
N ASP A 91 -2.28 -2.51 -13.25
CA ASP A 91 -2.77 -2.07 -11.94
C ASP A 91 -3.38 -0.67 -12.07
N PHE A 92 -4.71 -0.59 -12.13
CA PHE A 92 -5.43 0.67 -12.02
C PHE A 92 -5.53 1.08 -10.55
N HIS A 93 -4.84 2.15 -10.20
CA HIS A 93 -4.70 2.63 -8.83
C HIS A 93 -4.99 4.13 -8.72
N ALA A 94 -4.97 4.64 -7.49
CA ALA A 94 -4.95 6.07 -7.21
C ALA A 94 -4.04 6.37 -6.00
N THR A 95 -3.42 7.54 -5.95
CA THR A 95 -2.50 7.93 -4.86
C THR A 95 -3.15 7.98 -3.46
N TRP A 96 -4.45 8.30 -3.43
CA TRP A 96 -5.28 8.38 -2.22
C TRP A 96 -5.86 7.03 -1.78
N CYS A 97 -5.70 5.98 -2.58
CA CYS A 97 -6.25 4.66 -2.31
C CYS A 97 -5.37 3.87 -1.30
N GLY A 98 -5.89 3.67 -0.09
CA GLY A 98 -5.22 2.88 0.96
C GLY A 98 -4.95 1.42 0.55
N PRO A 99 -5.97 0.65 0.12
CA PRO A 99 -5.77 -0.75 -0.31
C PRO A 99 -4.78 -0.92 -1.48
N CYS A 100 -4.70 0.06 -2.40
CA CYS A 100 -3.77 0.03 -3.51
C CYS A 100 -2.31 0.00 -3.03
N LYS A 101 -1.99 0.70 -1.94
CA LYS A 101 -0.65 0.70 -1.32
C LYS A 101 -0.25 -0.66 -0.74
N LEU A 102 -1.23 -1.52 -0.43
CA LEU A 102 -0.99 -2.90 0.02
C LEU A 102 -0.86 -3.87 -1.16
N LEU A 103 -1.65 -3.66 -2.22
CA LEU A 103 -1.63 -4.53 -3.40
C LEU A 103 -0.39 -4.33 -4.27
N ALA A 104 0.05 -3.09 -4.47
CA ALA A 104 1.19 -2.75 -5.33
C ALA A 104 2.48 -3.56 -5.00
N PRO A 105 2.98 -3.62 -3.75
CA PRO A 105 4.18 -4.41 -3.45
C PRO A 105 4.00 -5.92 -3.62
N ARG A 106 2.76 -6.44 -3.50
CA ARG A 106 2.47 -7.87 -3.76
C ARG A 106 2.58 -8.18 -5.24
N LEU A 107 1.96 -7.34 -6.09
CA LEU A 107 2.07 -7.44 -7.55
C LEU A 107 3.53 -7.36 -8.00
N GLU A 108 4.26 -6.35 -7.51
CA GLU A 108 5.68 -6.15 -7.83
C GLU A 108 6.53 -7.37 -7.45
N SER A 109 6.33 -7.94 -6.24
CA SER A 109 7.06 -9.13 -5.78
C SER A 109 6.76 -10.36 -6.63
N ILE A 110 5.49 -10.64 -6.91
CA ILE A 110 5.07 -11.81 -7.70
C ILE A 110 5.60 -11.71 -9.12
N ILE A 111 5.45 -10.55 -9.76
CA ILE A 111 5.90 -10.30 -11.14
C ILE A 111 7.42 -10.36 -11.23
N ALA A 112 8.14 -9.88 -10.22
CA ALA A 112 9.59 -10.04 -10.15
C ALA A 112 10.04 -11.50 -10.14
N GLY A 113 9.28 -12.38 -9.49
CA GLY A 113 9.50 -13.82 -9.51
C GLY A 113 9.30 -14.49 -10.87
N LYS A 114 8.62 -13.83 -11.82
CA LYS A 114 8.34 -14.40 -13.16
C LYS A 114 9.42 -14.09 -14.21
N ALA A 115 10.55 -13.50 -13.80
CA ALA A 115 11.76 -13.34 -14.62
C ALA A 115 11.52 -12.69 -16.01
N GLY A 116 10.71 -11.64 -16.05
CA GLY A 116 10.44 -10.87 -17.28
C GLY A 116 9.44 -11.50 -18.24
N LYS A 117 8.77 -12.60 -17.86
CA LYS A 117 7.68 -13.22 -18.65
C LYS A 117 6.38 -12.40 -18.63
N VAL A 118 6.29 -11.41 -17.76
CA VAL A 118 5.13 -10.54 -17.58
C VAL A 118 5.63 -9.15 -17.16
N ILE A 119 4.94 -8.12 -17.63
CA ILE A 119 5.21 -6.71 -17.31
C ILE A 119 4.13 -6.20 -16.36
N LEU A 120 4.50 -5.37 -15.38
CA LEU A 120 3.55 -4.64 -14.55
C LEU A 120 3.39 -3.22 -15.08
N ALA A 121 2.19 -2.85 -15.53
CA ALA A 121 1.83 -1.49 -15.90
C ALA A 121 0.96 -0.85 -14.81
N LYS A 122 1.37 0.29 -14.29
CA LYS A 122 0.65 1.05 -13.27
C LYS A 122 -0.03 2.23 -13.94
N VAL A 123 -1.34 2.32 -13.77
CA VAL A 123 -2.18 3.36 -14.37
C VAL A 123 -2.86 4.11 -13.23
N ASP A 124 -2.50 5.39 -13.06
CA ASP A 124 -3.24 6.25 -12.15
C ASP A 124 -4.54 6.69 -12.82
N ILE A 125 -5.67 6.42 -12.16
CA ILE A 125 -7.00 6.73 -12.70
C ILE A 125 -7.32 8.23 -12.70
N ASP A 126 -6.65 9.03 -11.87
CA ASP A 126 -6.86 10.48 -11.82
C ASP A 126 -6.20 11.15 -13.04
N ASP A 127 -5.04 10.63 -13.46
CA ASP A 127 -4.31 11.11 -14.63
C ASP A 127 -4.84 10.50 -15.95
N ASN A 128 -5.42 9.29 -15.90
CA ASN A 128 -5.82 8.51 -17.07
C ASN A 128 -7.30 8.08 -17.02
N ALA A 129 -8.20 9.03 -16.74
CA ALA A 129 -9.63 8.74 -16.54
C ALA A 129 -10.30 8.04 -17.74
N ASP A 130 -9.95 8.42 -18.97
CA ASP A 130 -10.51 7.80 -20.18
C ASP A 130 -10.09 6.34 -20.34
N LEU A 131 -8.85 6.00 -20.00
CA LEU A 131 -8.38 4.61 -19.97
C LEU A 131 -9.15 3.82 -18.90
N ALA A 132 -9.28 4.36 -17.70
CA ALA A 132 -10.04 3.73 -16.62
C ALA A 132 -11.50 3.44 -17.05
N MET A 133 -12.16 4.40 -17.70
CA MET A 133 -13.51 4.25 -18.22
C MET A 133 -13.62 3.15 -19.30
N ARG A 134 -12.68 3.11 -20.26
CA ARG A 134 -12.64 2.11 -21.34
C ARG A 134 -12.52 0.67 -20.81
N PHE A 135 -11.78 0.47 -19.73
CA PHE A 135 -11.65 -0.84 -19.07
C PHE A 135 -12.76 -1.13 -18.03
N GLY A 136 -13.72 -0.21 -17.88
CA GLY A 136 -14.82 -0.33 -16.94
C GLY A 136 -14.33 -0.39 -15.49
N VAL A 137 -13.37 0.46 -15.15
CA VAL A 137 -12.81 0.61 -13.79
C VAL A 137 -13.71 1.57 -13.01
N ASN A 138 -14.60 0.99 -12.19
CA ASN A 138 -15.51 1.76 -11.32
C ASN A 138 -15.00 1.88 -9.87
N SER A 139 -13.92 1.18 -9.54
CA SER A 139 -13.33 1.14 -8.20
C SER A 139 -11.87 0.73 -8.28
N VAL A 140 -11.03 1.32 -7.44
CA VAL A 140 -9.61 0.95 -7.31
C VAL A 140 -9.37 0.18 -6.00
N PRO A 141 -8.41 -0.78 -5.98
CA PRO A 141 -7.63 -1.23 -7.12
C PRO A 141 -8.43 -2.13 -8.06
N THR A 142 -8.17 -2.03 -9.37
CA THR A 142 -8.63 -2.99 -10.37
C THR A 142 -7.42 -3.47 -11.15
N VAL A 143 -7.28 -4.79 -11.28
CA VAL A 143 -6.16 -5.40 -12.01
C VAL A 143 -6.69 -6.09 -13.25
N VAL A 144 -6.10 -5.81 -14.40
CA VAL A 144 -6.48 -6.37 -15.70
C VAL A 144 -5.28 -7.06 -16.35
N GLY A 145 -5.48 -8.25 -16.91
CA GLY A 145 -4.44 -8.99 -17.63
C GLY A 145 -4.65 -8.86 -19.13
N ILE A 146 -3.63 -8.40 -19.84
CA ILE A 146 -3.59 -8.25 -21.30
C ILE A 146 -2.59 -9.23 -21.90
N ARG A 147 -2.99 -9.89 -22.99
CA ARG A 147 -2.08 -10.68 -23.84
C ARG A 147 -2.47 -10.47 -25.30
N ASN A 148 -1.51 -10.17 -26.15
CA ASN A 148 -1.72 -9.90 -27.58
C ASN A 148 -2.79 -8.80 -27.82
N GLY A 149 -2.75 -7.73 -27.02
CA GLY A 149 -3.70 -6.61 -27.10
C GLY A 149 -5.13 -6.91 -26.63
N GLN A 150 -5.41 -8.10 -26.09
CA GLN A 150 -6.75 -8.50 -25.64
C GLN A 150 -6.81 -8.71 -24.11
N PRO A 151 -7.91 -8.29 -23.44
CA PRO A 151 -8.11 -8.57 -22.03
C PRO A 151 -8.48 -10.04 -21.80
N LEU A 152 -7.68 -10.75 -21.01
CA LEU A 152 -7.91 -12.15 -20.65
C LEU A 152 -8.70 -12.32 -19.34
N GLY A 153 -8.68 -11.30 -18.48
CA GLY A 153 -9.41 -11.32 -17.22
C GLY A 153 -9.11 -10.11 -16.36
N LYS A 154 -9.89 -9.94 -15.29
CA LYS A 154 -9.66 -8.91 -14.27
C LYS A 154 -10.13 -9.37 -12.90
N PHE A 155 -9.56 -8.76 -11.87
CA PHE A 155 -10.08 -8.83 -10.51
C PHE A 155 -10.13 -7.42 -9.91
N ILE A 156 -10.96 -7.26 -8.87
CA ILE A 156 -11.19 -5.98 -8.20
C ILE A 156 -10.86 -6.15 -6.72
N GLY A 157 -10.26 -5.13 -6.14
CA GLY A 157 -9.90 -5.07 -4.72
C GLY A 157 -8.58 -5.76 -4.40
N LEU A 158 -8.26 -5.77 -3.11
CA LEU A 158 -7.09 -6.45 -2.57
C LEU A 158 -7.31 -7.97 -2.63
N GLN A 159 -6.31 -8.70 -3.11
CA GLN A 159 -6.33 -10.16 -3.21
C GLN A 159 -5.16 -10.78 -2.42
N GLU A 160 -5.31 -12.05 -2.11
CA GLU A 160 -4.26 -12.88 -1.52
C GLU A 160 -3.23 -13.29 -2.59
N ASP A 161 -2.00 -13.56 -2.14
CA ASP A 161 -0.87 -13.80 -3.04
C ASP A 161 -1.11 -15.00 -3.96
N ASP A 162 -1.73 -16.07 -3.46
CA ASP A 162 -2.07 -17.27 -4.25
C ASP A 162 -3.02 -16.96 -5.41
N ILE A 163 -3.99 -16.06 -5.19
CA ILE A 163 -4.96 -15.64 -6.22
C ILE A 163 -4.24 -14.80 -7.29
N ILE A 164 -3.38 -13.87 -6.86
CA ILE A 164 -2.60 -13.02 -7.75
C ILE A 164 -1.64 -13.88 -8.58
N ASP A 165 -0.96 -14.84 -7.95
CA ASP A 165 -0.02 -15.73 -8.62
C ASP A 165 -0.72 -16.59 -9.67
N THR A 166 -1.83 -17.23 -9.30
CA THR A 166 -2.67 -18.00 -10.22
C THR A 166 -3.16 -17.14 -11.40
N PHE A 167 -3.54 -15.89 -11.14
CA PHE A 167 -3.95 -14.96 -12.18
C PHE A 167 -2.81 -14.66 -13.16
N VAL A 168 -1.60 -14.38 -12.66
CA VAL A 168 -0.41 -14.12 -13.47
C VAL A 168 0.01 -15.35 -14.27
N GLU A 169 -0.05 -16.55 -13.70
CA GLU A 169 0.30 -17.79 -14.39
C GLU A 169 -0.61 -18.10 -15.58
N LYS A 170 -1.91 -17.78 -15.46
CA LYS A 170 -2.87 -17.89 -16.59
C LYS A 170 -2.56 -16.94 -17.74
N LEU A 171 -1.84 -15.85 -17.50
CA LEU A 171 -1.43 -14.93 -18.56
C LEU A 171 -0.20 -15.43 -19.32
N ILE A 172 0.67 -16.17 -18.64
CA ILE A 172 1.93 -16.67 -19.20
C ILE A 172 1.72 -17.94 -20.04
N ASN A 173 0.89 -18.86 -19.54
CA ASN A 173 0.61 -20.14 -20.19
C ASN A 173 -0.47 -19.96 -21.26
#